data_AF-A0A6I5CSS2-F1
#
_entry.id   AF-A0A6I5CSS2-F1
#
_cell.length_a   1.000
_cell.length_b   1.000
_cell.length_c   1.000
_cell.angle_alpha   90.00
_cell.angle_beta   90.00
_cell.angle_gamma   90.00
#
_symmetry.space_group_name_H-M   'P 1'
#
loop_
_entity.id
_entity.type
_entity.pdbx_description
1 polymer ?
#
loop_
_entity_poly.entity_id
_entity_poly.type
_entity_poly.pdbx_seq_one_letter_code
_entity_poly.pdbx_strand_id
1 'polypeptide(L)'
;AVAAGATEVHVHPRTPCGRESLSPRVVAATVEAIRERVAVPVGVTTGAWTEPRPAARLARVRDWTVLPDFASVNWHEPGAEELAAALLDRGVGVEAGLWSGT
;
A
#
# COMPACT_ATOMS: atom_id res chain seq x y z
N ALA A 1 3.34 15.94 9.90
CA ALA A 1 2.12 15.15 10.12
C ALA A 1 2.09 14.58 11.53
N VAL A 2 2.95 13.59 11.87
CA VAL A 2 2.93 12.93 13.20
C VAL A 2 3.17 13.90 14.36
N ALA A 3 4.19 14.76 14.28
CA ALA A 3 4.43 15.80 15.30
C ALA A 3 3.26 16.81 15.43
N ALA A 4 2.37 16.89 14.43
CA ALA A 4 1.17 17.71 14.44
C ALA A 4 -0.09 16.93 14.85
N GLY A 5 0.04 15.69 15.33
CA GLY A 5 -1.06 14.88 15.86
C GLY A 5 -1.60 13.77 14.95
N ALA A 6 -1.04 13.57 13.75
CA ALA A 6 -1.46 12.45 12.90
C ALA A 6 -1.11 11.10 13.57
N THR A 7 -2.09 10.21 13.66
CA THR A 7 -1.97 8.90 14.32
C THR A 7 -1.57 7.77 13.39
N GLU A 8 -1.53 8.02 12.08
CA GLU A 8 -1.10 7.10 11.03
C GLU A 8 -0.61 7.90 9.81
N VAL A 9 0.07 7.23 8.88
CA VAL A 9 0.49 7.82 7.60
C VAL A 9 0.15 6.92 6.44
N HIS A 10 -0.56 7.45 5.45
CA HIS A 10 -0.78 6.80 4.16
C HIS A 10 0.23 7.37 3.15
N VAL A 11 1.00 6.51 2.48
CA VAL A 11 2.04 6.94 1.53
C VAL A 11 1.93 6.27 0.16
N HIS A 12 2.52 6.93 -0.82
CA HIS A 12 2.68 6.44 -2.19
C HIS A 12 4.17 6.22 -2.46
N PRO A 13 4.68 4.98 -2.32
CA PRO A 13 6.09 4.68 -2.57
C PRO A 13 6.49 5.05 -4.01
N ARG A 14 7.62 5.75 -4.16
CA ARG A 14 8.11 6.23 -5.46
C ARG A 14 9.53 5.74 -5.73
N THR A 15 9.82 5.45 -6.98
CA THR A 15 11.19 5.22 -7.47
C THR A 15 12.01 6.52 -7.38
N PRO A 16 13.36 6.45 -7.50
CA PRO A 16 14.19 7.66 -7.55
C PRO A 16 13.84 8.66 -8.66
N CYS A 17 13.20 8.21 -9.74
CA CYS A 17 12.69 9.09 -10.80
C CYS A 17 11.29 9.66 -10.53
N GLY A 18 10.72 9.42 -9.34
CA GLY A 18 9.44 10.00 -8.90
C GLY A 18 8.19 9.22 -9.29
N ARG A 19 8.31 8.09 -10.01
CA ARG A 19 7.16 7.26 -10.41
C ARG A 19 6.70 6.40 -9.24
N GLU A 20 5.39 6.35 -9.01
CA GLU A 20 4.83 5.42 -8.01
C GLU A 20 5.13 3.97 -8.38
N SER A 21 5.35 3.14 -7.36
CA SER A 21 5.69 1.73 -7.56
C SER A 21 5.25 0.85 -6.39
N LEU A 22 4.70 -0.31 -6.73
CA LEU A 22 4.46 -1.42 -5.78
C LEU A 22 5.61 -2.43 -5.76
N SER A 23 6.76 -2.10 -6.37
CA SER A 23 7.94 -2.97 -6.34
C SER A 23 8.32 -3.29 -4.89
N PRO A 24 8.58 -4.57 -4.54
CA PRO A 24 8.98 -4.96 -3.20
C PRO A 24 10.14 -4.14 -2.63
N ARG A 25 11.14 -3.82 -3.48
CA ARG A 25 12.30 -3.02 -3.09
C ARG A 25 11.93 -1.57 -2.75
N VAL A 26 10.98 -1.00 -3.48
CA VAL A 26 10.56 0.40 -3.28
C VAL A 26 9.66 0.52 -2.06
N VAL A 27 8.72 -0.41 -1.90
CA VAL A 27 7.85 -0.48 -0.72
C VAL A 27 8.66 -0.72 0.54
N ALA A 28 9.58 -1.70 0.54
CA ALA A 28 10.43 -2.00 1.70
C ALA A 28 11.24 -0.78 2.13
N ALA A 29 12.00 -0.18 1.22
CA ALA A 29 12.82 0.99 1.52
C ALA A 29 11.98 2.18 2.04
N THR A 30 10.76 2.35 1.52
CA THR A 30 9.85 3.42 1.98
C THR A 30 9.34 3.16 3.39
N VAL A 31 8.86 1.94 3.67
CA VAL A 31 8.30 1.57 4.98
C VAL A 31 9.39 1.61 6.06
N GLU A 32 10.57 1.07 5.78
CA GLU A 32 11.71 1.10 6.72
C GLU A 32 12.13 2.53 7.04
N ALA A 33 12.31 3.38 6.03
CA ALA A 33 12.72 4.77 6.23
C ALA A 33 11.70 5.58 7.05
N ILE A 34 10.40 5.27 6.96
CA ILE A 34 9.37 5.91 7.78
C ILE A 34 9.43 5.40 9.22
N ARG A 35 9.51 4.07 9.41
CA ARG A 35 9.57 3.43 10.74
C ARG A 35 10.81 3.84 11.54
N GLU A 36 11.92 4.20 10.88
CA GLU A 36 13.10 4.78 11.53
C GLU A 36 12.83 6.15 12.18
N ARG A 37 11.77 6.86 11.77
CA ARG A 37 11.51 8.24 12.17
C ARG A 37 10.27 8.41 13.04
N VAL A 38 9.27 7.54 12.88
CA VAL A 38 7.98 7.64 13.57
C VAL A 38 7.46 6.25 13.96
N ALA A 39 6.71 6.18 15.06
CA ALA A 39 6.14 4.94 15.61
C ALA A 39 4.64 4.76 15.33
N VAL A 40 4.07 5.51 14.38
CA VAL A 40 2.67 5.38 13.96
C VAL A 40 2.51 4.35 12.85
N PRO A 41 1.33 3.72 12.69
CA PRO A 41 1.04 2.81 11.58
C PRO A 41 1.34 3.44 10.20
N VAL A 42 1.93 2.64 9.32
CA VAL A 42 2.28 3.00 7.95
C VAL A 42 1.39 2.24 6.98
N GLY A 43 0.56 2.99 6.26
CA GLY A 43 -0.27 2.55 5.16
C GLY A 43 0.39 2.82 3.81
N VAL A 44 0.20 1.92 2.84
CA VAL A 44 0.62 2.14 1.45
C VAL A 44 -0.55 2.02 0.48
N THR A 45 -0.50 2.77 -0.61
CA THR A 45 -1.47 2.60 -1.70
C THR A 45 -1.31 1.27 -2.43
N THR A 46 -2.41 0.73 -2.98
CA THR A 46 -2.36 -0.29 -4.05
C THR A 46 -3.14 0.10 -5.30
N GLY A 47 -3.51 1.38 -5.46
CA GLY A 47 -4.43 1.82 -6.51
C GLY A 47 -3.96 1.54 -7.95
N ALA A 48 -4.93 1.47 -8.87
CA ALA A 48 -4.69 1.16 -10.28
C ALA A 48 -3.77 2.13 -11.00
N TRP A 49 -3.69 3.38 -10.55
CA TRP A 49 -2.77 4.35 -11.13
C TRP A 49 -1.29 3.96 -10.88
N THR A 50 -0.99 3.21 -9.82
CA THR A 50 0.38 2.74 -9.52
C THR A 50 0.72 1.46 -10.30
N GLU A 51 -0.17 0.46 -10.25
CA GLU A 51 -0.10 -0.79 -11.03
C GLU A 51 -1.51 -1.12 -11.61
N PRO A 52 -1.74 -0.83 -12.90
CA PRO A 52 -3.09 -0.92 -13.49
C PRO A 52 -3.61 -2.34 -13.68
N ARG A 53 -2.72 -3.33 -13.81
CA ARG A 53 -3.12 -4.71 -14.11
C ARG A 53 -3.39 -5.46 -12.80
N PRO A 54 -4.61 -5.96 -12.55
CA PRO A 54 -4.97 -6.62 -11.28
C PRO A 54 -4.04 -7.77 -10.92
N ALA A 55 -3.76 -8.67 -11.88
CA ALA A 55 -2.86 -9.80 -11.66
C ALA A 55 -1.43 -9.35 -11.33
N ALA A 56 -0.95 -8.26 -11.94
CA ALA A 56 0.38 -7.75 -11.66
C ALA A 56 0.46 -7.10 -10.28
N ARG A 57 -0.57 -6.34 -9.89
CA ARG A 57 -0.68 -5.75 -8.57
C ARG A 57 -0.70 -6.81 -7.48
N LEU A 58 -1.51 -7.85 -7.66
CA LEU A 58 -1.55 -9.00 -6.75
C LEU A 58 -0.18 -9.68 -6.65
N ALA A 59 0.50 -9.91 -7.77
CA ALA A 59 1.86 -10.47 -7.78
C ALA A 59 2.86 -9.58 -7.02
N ARG A 60 2.81 -8.25 -7.23
CA ARG A 60 3.66 -7.29 -6.52
C ARG A 60 3.47 -7.37 -5.00
N VAL A 61 2.22 -7.36 -4.54
CA VAL A 61 1.87 -7.47 -3.12
C VAL A 61 2.34 -8.81 -2.55
N ARG A 62 2.21 -9.92 -3.31
CA ARG A 62 2.73 -11.24 -2.92
C ARG A 62 4.26 -11.31 -2.86
N ASP A 63 4.97 -10.41 -3.54
CA ASP A 63 6.43 -10.36 -3.50
C ASP A 63 6.99 -9.40 -2.43
N TRP A 64 6.15 -8.64 -1.71
CA TRP A 64 6.63 -7.73 -0.67
C TRP A 64 7.41 -8.48 0.42
N THR A 65 8.55 -7.96 0.84
CA THR A 65 9.41 -8.58 1.87
C THR A 65 9.32 -7.88 3.20
N VAL A 66 9.09 -6.56 3.19
CA VAL A 66 8.73 -5.77 4.36
C VAL A 66 7.28 -5.37 4.20
N LEU A 67 6.50 -5.61 5.25
CA LEU A 67 5.06 -5.38 5.21
C LEU A 67 4.70 -4.05 5.88
N PRO A 68 3.86 -3.22 5.23
CA PRO A 68 3.21 -2.10 5.89
C PRO A 68 2.19 -2.62 6.91
N ASP A 69 1.71 -1.73 7.77
CA ASP A 69 0.70 -2.09 8.78
C ASP A 69 -0.68 -2.27 8.12
N PHE A 70 -0.95 -1.48 7.08
CA PHE A 70 -2.13 -1.61 6.24
C PHE A 70 -1.86 -1.21 4.80
N ALA A 71 -2.77 -1.53 3.89
CA ALA A 71 -2.75 -1.05 2.52
C ALA A 71 -4.16 -0.69 2.05
N SER A 72 -4.27 0.37 1.24
CA SER A 72 -5.58 0.72 0.67
C SER A 72 -5.95 -0.23 -0.45
N VAL A 73 -7.22 -0.64 -0.47
CA VAL A 73 -7.84 -1.41 -1.55
C VAL A 73 -9.06 -0.65 -2.01
N ASN A 74 -8.99 -0.09 -3.22
CA ASN A 74 -10.13 0.57 -3.83
C ASN A 74 -11.14 -0.49 -4.26
N TRP A 75 -12.30 -0.52 -3.61
CA TRP A 75 -13.25 -1.63 -3.73
C TRP A 75 -13.91 -1.74 -5.10
N HIS A 76 -13.96 -0.63 -5.84
CA HIS A 76 -14.47 -0.57 -7.20
C HIS A 76 -13.47 -1.06 -8.26
N GLU A 77 -12.20 -1.22 -7.90
CA GLU A 77 -11.17 -1.61 -8.87
C GLU A 77 -11.21 -3.14 -9.11
N PRO A 78 -10.96 -3.60 -10.35
CA PRO A 78 -10.91 -5.02 -10.65
C PRO A 78 -9.87 -5.75 -9.79
N GLY A 79 -10.26 -6.88 -9.20
CA GLY A 79 -9.39 -7.70 -8.35
C GLY A 79 -9.29 -7.25 -6.88
N ALA A 80 -10.18 -6.36 -6.42
CA ALA A 80 -10.17 -5.84 -5.06
C ALA A 80 -10.30 -6.96 -4.00
N GLU A 81 -11.18 -7.93 -4.19
CA GLU A 81 -11.42 -9.02 -3.23
C GLU A 81 -10.19 -9.93 -3.10
N GLU A 82 -9.60 -10.35 -4.22
CA GLU A 82 -8.39 -11.19 -4.22
C GLU A 82 -7.18 -10.45 -3.64
N LEU A 83 -7.09 -9.14 -3.88
CA LEU A 83 -6.06 -8.30 -3.31
C LEU A 83 -6.21 -8.14 -1.80
N ALA A 84 -7.43 -7.87 -1.33
CA ALA A 84 -7.74 -7.78 0.10
C ALA A 84 -7.44 -9.10 0.81
N ALA A 85 -7.87 -10.24 0.24
CA ALA A 85 -7.55 -11.56 0.78
C ALA A 85 -6.03 -11.78 0.87
N ALA A 86 -5.28 -11.46 -0.18
CA ALA A 86 -3.83 -11.63 -0.18
C ALA A 86 -3.09 -10.71 0.81
N LEU A 87 -3.63 -9.52 1.13
CA LEU A 87 -3.11 -8.64 2.17
C LEU A 87 -3.36 -9.25 3.56
N LEU A 88 -4.59 -9.70 3.81
CA LEU A 88 -5.00 -10.29 5.08
C LEU A 88 -4.25 -11.60 5.39
N ASP A 89 -4.06 -12.48 4.39
CA ASP A 89 -3.26 -13.71 4.50
C ASP A 89 -1.82 -13.44 4.92
N ARG A 90 -1.33 -12.23 4.65
CA ARG A 90 0.01 -11.77 5.02
C ARG A 90 0.06 -10.97 6.31
N GLY A 91 -1.06 -10.78 6.99
CA GLY A 91 -1.17 -9.96 8.20
C GLY A 91 -1.13 -8.45 7.95
N VAL A 92 -1.42 -8.00 6.73
CA VAL A 92 -1.54 -6.57 6.39
C VAL A 92 -3.01 -6.15 6.48
N GLY A 93 -3.30 -5.10 7.26
CA GLY A 93 -4.66 -4.55 7.35
C GLY A 93 -5.17 -3.99 6.02
N VAL A 94 -6.49 -3.97 5.84
CA VAL A 94 -7.14 -3.46 4.61
C VAL A 94 -7.86 -2.15 4.93
N GLU A 95 -7.47 -1.08 4.23
CA GLU A 95 -8.20 0.19 4.19
C GLU A 95 -9.09 0.21 2.94
N ALA A 96 -10.40 0.01 3.10
CA ALA A 96 -11.32 -0.06 1.97
C ALA A 96 -11.63 1.33 1.40
N GLY A 97 -11.14 1.60 0.19
CA GLY A 97 -11.45 2.81 -0.58
C GLY A 97 -12.80 2.66 -1.27
N LEU A 98 -13.83 3.32 -0.74
CA LEU A 98 -15.19 3.28 -1.29
C LEU A 98 -15.44 4.50 -2.17
N TRP A 99 -15.85 4.26 -3.42
CA TRP A 99 -16.31 5.30 -4.33
C TRP A 99 -17.64 4.84 -4.93
N SER A 100 -18.70 5.62 -4.75
CA SER A 100 -20.01 5.35 -5.34
C SER A 100 -20.12 5.91 -6.75
N GLY A 101 -20.67 5.14 -7.70
CA GLY A 101 -20.93 5.62 -9.07
C GLY A 101 -19.74 5.48 -10.04
N THR A 102 -18.83 4.56 -9.75
CA THR A 102 -17.75 4.09 -10.64
C THR A 102 -18.22 2.98 -11.58
#